data_AF-A0A7W0T3N8-F1
#
_entry.id   AF-A0A7W0T3N8-F1
#
_cell.length_a   1.000
_cell.length_b   1.000
_cell.length_c   1.000
_cell.angle_alpha   90.00
_cell.angle_beta   90.00
_cell.angle_gamma   90.00
#
_symmetry.space_group_name_H-M   'P 1'
#
loop_
_entity.id
_entity.type
_entity.pdbx_description
1 polymer ?
#
loop_
_entity_poly.entity_id
_entity_poly.type
_entity_poly.pdbx_seq_one_letter_code
_entity_poly.pdbx_strand_id
1 'polypeptide(L)'
;MSRATHVLAGTTLLGLVASLWLFINNRTLHDEVAAKTAALDKIKADTIEPTPGSDAYLDAKKPRDGKVSFGPTAQPALPEVPKESRLDRRARRTEEFGAMFGRAEGETDEEYRARVLPLIQLGLARPRERTAENRKIAEAKAKVTPEQSAKLDQAFEKVYSDVLDYTNKAVIDGQLSPYERNVAGWLDYAGGLGGILNDAEGQVGKILDAAQIKAMYDAGFEWGEYLGANAPWEKLTPPPPKK
;
A
#
# COMPACT_ATOMS: atom_id res chain seq x y z
N MET A 1 -24.71 -4.66 -28.34
CA MET A 1 -24.30 -3.46 -27.58
C MET A 1 -24.01 -3.70 -26.08
N SER A 2 -24.21 -4.90 -25.51
CA SER A 2 -24.00 -5.13 -24.05
C SER A 2 -22.53 -5.35 -23.61
N ARG A 3 -21.64 -5.77 -24.51
CA ARG A 3 -20.23 -6.07 -24.15
C ARG A 3 -19.42 -4.81 -23.81
N ALA A 4 -19.68 -3.70 -24.50
CA ALA A 4 -19.01 -2.41 -24.21
C ALA A 4 -19.40 -1.86 -22.83
N THR A 5 -20.65 -2.06 -22.40
CA THR A 5 -21.15 -1.62 -21.09
C THR A 5 -20.54 -2.42 -19.94
N HIS A 6 -20.27 -3.72 -20.12
CA HIS A 6 -19.62 -4.55 -19.10
C HIS A 6 -18.12 -4.27 -18.97
N VAL A 7 -17.43 -3.99 -20.08
CA VAL A 7 -16.01 -3.59 -20.05
C VAL A 7 -15.84 -2.21 -19.41
N LEU A 8 -16.75 -1.27 -19.68
CA LEU A 8 -16.74 0.04 -19.01
C LEU A 8 -17.03 -0.11 -17.51
N ALA A 9 -18.02 -0.92 -17.12
CA ALA A 9 -18.35 -1.15 -15.72
C ALA A 9 -17.19 -1.79 -14.94
N GLY A 10 -16.53 -2.80 -15.51
CA GLY A 10 -15.39 -3.49 -14.87
C GLY A 10 -14.16 -2.61 -14.69
N THR A 11 -13.80 -1.81 -15.71
CA THR A 11 -12.67 -0.86 -15.63
C THR A 11 -12.96 0.29 -14.68
N THR A 12 -14.21 0.75 -14.60
CA THR A 12 -14.62 1.76 -13.62
C THR A 12 -14.59 1.18 -12.20
N LEU A 13 -14.99 -0.08 -12.00
CA LEU A 13 -14.94 -0.74 -10.69
C LEU A 13 -13.50 -0.94 -10.21
N LEU A 14 -12.59 -1.41 -11.07
CA LEU A 14 -11.17 -1.58 -10.73
C LEU A 14 -10.46 -0.24 -10.50
N GLY A 15 -10.77 0.76 -11.34
CA GLY A 15 -10.29 2.13 -11.14
C GLY A 15 -10.80 2.74 -9.82
N LEU A 16 -12.06 2.49 -9.47
CA LEU A 16 -12.65 2.91 -8.19
C LEU A 16 -12.06 2.12 -7.03
N VAL A 17 -11.82 0.81 -7.14
CA VAL A 17 -11.20 0.01 -6.08
C VAL A 17 -9.74 0.42 -5.85
N ALA A 18 -8.95 0.64 -6.91
CA ALA A 18 -7.58 1.13 -6.78
C ALA A 18 -7.54 2.58 -6.23
N SER A 19 -8.45 3.44 -6.69
CA SER A 19 -8.56 4.82 -6.19
C SER A 19 -9.07 4.87 -4.75
N LEU A 20 -10.02 4.00 -4.38
CA LEU A 20 -10.56 3.87 -3.03
C LEU A 20 -9.53 3.24 -2.10
N TRP A 21 -8.75 2.27 -2.57
CA TRP A 21 -7.64 1.68 -1.82
C TRP A 21 -6.55 2.72 -1.55
N LEU A 22 -6.14 3.49 -2.56
CA LEU A 22 -5.22 4.63 -2.38
C LEU A 22 -5.82 5.72 -1.48
N PHE A 23 -7.11 6.02 -1.59
CA PHE A 23 -7.78 7.02 -0.76
C PHE A 23 -7.93 6.58 0.70
N ILE A 24 -8.33 5.34 0.96
CA ILE A 24 -8.42 4.76 2.30
C ILE A 24 -7.04 4.67 2.93
N ASN A 25 -6.02 4.17 2.23
CA ASN A 25 -4.66 4.11 2.78
C ASN A 25 -4.09 5.50 3.09
N ASN A 26 -4.38 6.48 2.24
CA ASN A 26 -3.92 7.86 2.47
C ASN A 26 -4.69 8.51 3.64
N ARG A 27 -5.97 8.16 3.83
CA ARG A 27 -6.77 8.61 4.97
C ARG A 27 -6.37 7.93 6.27
N THR A 28 -6.13 6.62 6.28
CA THR A 28 -5.62 5.91 7.47
C THR A 28 -4.23 6.40 7.85
N LEU A 29 -3.36 6.73 6.87
CA LEU A 29 -2.09 7.41 7.13
C LEU A 29 -2.31 8.80 7.73
N HIS A 30 -3.27 9.59 7.23
CA HIS A 30 -3.61 10.88 7.80
C HIS A 30 -4.19 10.77 9.22
N ASP A 31 -5.06 9.80 9.47
CA ASP A 31 -5.68 9.54 10.77
C ASP A 31 -4.65 8.97 11.77
N GLU A 32 -3.72 8.13 11.34
CA GLU A 32 -2.58 7.66 12.15
C GLU A 32 -1.60 8.78 12.46
N VAL A 33 -1.29 9.65 11.49
CA VAL A 33 -0.46 10.84 11.71
C VAL A 33 -1.15 11.79 12.69
N ALA A 34 -2.46 12.04 12.52
CA ALA A 34 -3.27 12.87 13.41
C ALA A 34 -3.37 12.29 14.82
N ALA A 35 -3.57 10.97 14.95
CA ALA A 35 -3.60 10.29 16.24
C ALA A 35 -2.23 10.32 16.95
N LYS A 36 -1.13 10.14 16.20
CA LYS A 36 0.23 10.24 16.75
C LYS A 36 0.60 11.67 17.13
N THR A 37 0.17 12.68 16.37
CA THR A 37 0.36 14.10 16.74
C THR A 37 -0.47 14.47 17.96
N ALA A 38 -1.73 14.06 18.03
CA ALA A 38 -2.57 14.26 19.22
C ALA A 38 -2.01 13.56 20.46
N ALA A 39 -1.43 12.35 20.32
CA ALA A 39 -0.75 11.66 21.41
C ALA A 39 0.52 12.40 21.86
N LEU A 40 1.29 12.96 20.93
CA LEU A 40 2.47 13.79 21.22
C LEU A 40 2.11 15.08 21.96
N ASP A 41 1.00 15.72 21.59
CA ASP A 41 0.52 16.93 22.26
C ASP A 41 -0.01 16.62 23.68
N LYS A 42 -0.60 15.43 23.88
CA LYS A 42 -1.02 14.95 25.21
C LYS A 42 0.17 14.63 26.12
N ILE A 43 1.25 14.03 25.59
CA ILE A 43 2.48 13.78 26.36
C ILE A 43 3.15 15.09 26.80
N LYS A 44 3.08 16.15 25.98
CA LYS A 44 3.55 17.49 26.37
C LYS A 44 2.68 18.14 27.45
N ALA A 45 1.39 17.81 27.51
CA ALA A 45 0.49 18.28 28.56
C ALA A 45 0.69 17.53 29.90
N ASP A 46 1.13 16.26 29.84
CA ASP A 46 1.30 15.39 31.02
C ASP A 46 2.75 15.38 31.60
N THR A 47 3.67 16.20 31.09
CA THR A 47 5.04 16.31 31.64
C THR A 47 5.09 17.27 32.86
N ILE A 48 4.69 16.71 34.01
CA ILE A 48 5.14 16.92 35.41
C ILE A 48 4.88 18.29 36.09
N GLU A 49 3.88 18.30 36.98
CA GLU A 49 3.87 19.09 38.23
C GLU A 49 5.03 18.63 39.15
N PRO A 50 5.85 19.53 39.71
CA PRO A 50 6.90 19.14 40.64
C PRO A 50 6.32 18.71 42.01
N THR A 51 6.52 17.42 42.35
CA THR A 51 6.25 16.86 43.67
C THR A 51 7.12 17.54 44.75
N PRO A 52 6.55 18.02 45.87
CA PRO A 52 7.31 18.68 46.93
C PRO A 52 7.99 17.64 47.83
N GLY A 53 9.32 17.63 47.87
CA GLY A 53 10.09 16.72 48.73
C GLY A 53 11.53 17.18 48.95
N SER A 54 11.70 18.02 49.97
CA SER A 54 12.91 18.36 50.74
C SER A 54 14.26 18.39 50.03
N ASP A 55 14.73 19.59 49.69
CA ASP A 55 16.10 19.95 50.09
C ASP A 55 16.30 21.46 50.29
N ALA A 56 17.13 21.78 51.28
CA ALA A 56 17.13 22.99 52.10
C ALA A 56 17.78 24.25 51.45
N TYR A 57 17.42 24.57 50.21
CA TYR A 57 17.82 25.83 49.55
C TYR A 57 16.66 26.81 49.34
N LEU A 58 15.45 26.49 49.81
CA LEU A 58 14.20 27.23 49.55
C LEU A 58 13.75 28.16 50.69
N ASP A 59 14.66 28.80 51.43
CA ASP A 59 14.29 29.79 52.44
C ASP A 59 14.90 31.17 52.14
N ALA A 60 14.31 31.85 51.15
CA ALA A 60 14.39 33.31 51.03
C ALA A 60 13.01 33.85 50.61
N LYS A 61 12.37 34.50 51.58
CA LYS A 61 11.00 35.06 51.53
C LYS A 61 10.83 36.14 50.45
N LYS A 62 9.75 36.00 49.64
CA LYS A 62 8.75 36.97 49.06
C LYS A 62 9.15 38.45 48.76
N PRO A 63 8.48 39.18 47.81
CA PRO A 63 7.14 38.93 47.27
C PRO A 63 6.97 38.97 45.73
N ARG A 64 5.87 38.33 45.30
CA ARG A 64 5.21 38.46 43.99
C ARG A 64 4.80 39.91 43.76
N ASP A 65 5.29 40.48 42.66
CA ASP A 65 4.52 41.25 41.65
C ASP A 65 5.45 41.86 40.59
N GLY A 66 6.46 41.10 40.17
CA GLY A 66 7.25 41.41 38.99
C GLY A 66 6.57 40.84 37.76
N LYS A 67 6.14 41.71 36.84
CA LYS A 67 5.89 41.33 35.44
C LYS A 67 7.10 40.53 34.95
N VAL A 68 6.96 39.22 34.81
CA VAL A 68 7.97 38.40 34.15
C VAL A 68 7.86 38.68 32.66
N SER A 69 8.62 39.68 32.23
CA SER A 69 9.03 39.84 30.84
C SER A 69 9.78 38.58 30.45
N PHE A 70 9.12 37.66 29.75
CA PHE A 70 9.82 36.67 28.94
C PHE A 70 10.59 37.48 27.90
N GLY A 71 11.90 37.65 28.12
CA GLY A 71 12.79 38.17 27.11
C GLY A 71 12.66 37.31 25.84
N PRO A 72 12.88 37.89 24.65
CA PRO A 72 12.77 37.15 23.40
C PRO A 72 13.97 36.21 23.32
N THR A 73 13.88 35.03 23.94
CA THR A 73 14.73 33.92 23.54
C THR A 73 14.23 33.51 22.16
N ALA A 74 14.99 33.90 21.14
CA ALA A 74 14.74 33.54 19.76
C ALA A 74 14.48 32.03 19.72
N GLN A 75 13.24 31.63 19.43
CA GLN A 75 12.98 30.26 19.02
C GLN A 75 13.94 29.98 17.86
N PRO A 76 14.75 28.91 17.93
CA PRO A 76 15.58 28.53 16.79
C PRO A 76 14.65 28.41 15.59
N ALA A 77 14.86 29.28 14.60
CA ALA A 77 14.05 29.28 13.41
C ALA A 77 14.10 27.87 12.83
N LEU A 78 12.94 27.22 12.73
CA LEU A 78 12.85 26.00 11.93
C LEU A 78 13.39 26.37 10.54
N PRO A 79 14.29 25.56 9.96
CA PRO A 79 14.80 25.86 8.63
C PRO A 79 13.61 26.12 7.72
N GLU A 80 13.65 27.23 6.99
CA GLU A 80 12.58 27.62 6.08
C GLU A 80 12.26 26.40 5.21
N VAL A 81 11.03 25.87 5.34
CA VAL A 81 10.59 24.77 4.47
C VAL A 81 10.70 25.32 3.06
N PRO A 82 11.57 24.74 2.20
CA PRO A 82 11.72 25.23 0.84
C PRO A 82 10.32 25.28 0.23
N LYS A 83 9.95 26.41 -0.39
CA LYS A 83 8.69 26.54 -1.14
C LYS A 83 8.82 25.71 -2.41
N GLU A 84 8.81 24.40 -2.23
CA GLU A 84 8.86 23.42 -3.30
C GLU A 84 7.54 23.45 -4.06
N SER A 85 7.61 23.61 -5.38
CA SER A 85 6.42 23.56 -6.21
C SER A 85 5.81 22.15 -6.20
N ARG A 86 4.53 22.03 -6.59
CA ARG A 86 3.89 20.72 -6.72
C ARG A 86 4.59 19.83 -7.77
N LEU A 87 5.25 20.43 -8.76
CA LEU A 87 5.95 19.70 -9.81
C LEU A 87 7.29 19.16 -9.31
N ASP A 88 8.05 19.98 -8.60
CA ASP A 88 9.35 19.59 -8.02
C ASP A 88 9.15 18.41 -7.04
N ARG A 89 8.11 18.49 -6.21
CA ARG A 89 7.75 17.41 -5.28
C ARG A 89 7.41 16.10 -5.98
N ARG A 90 6.79 16.18 -7.15
CA ARG A 90 6.45 15.00 -7.95
C ARG A 90 7.71 14.41 -8.59
N ALA A 91 8.60 15.25 -9.11
CA ALA A 91 9.87 14.82 -9.68
C ALA A 91 10.73 14.14 -8.61
N ARG A 92 10.91 14.77 -7.45
CA ARG A 92 11.69 14.20 -6.33
C ARG A 92 11.14 12.84 -5.87
N ARG A 93 9.82 12.70 -5.72
CA ARG A 93 9.22 11.39 -5.36
C ARG A 93 9.46 10.31 -6.42
N THR A 94 9.48 10.69 -7.69
CA THR A 94 9.76 9.75 -8.78
C THR A 94 11.22 9.32 -8.74
N GLU A 95 12.14 10.26 -8.45
CA GLU A 95 13.56 9.97 -8.26
C GLU A 95 13.81 9.10 -7.01
N GLU A 96 13.21 9.43 -5.87
CA GLU A 96 13.25 8.63 -4.64
C GLU A 96 12.72 7.21 -4.88
N PHE A 97 11.61 7.07 -5.61
CA PHE A 97 11.05 5.77 -5.98
C PHE A 97 11.99 5.00 -6.92
N GLY A 98 12.56 5.68 -7.92
CA GLY A 98 13.57 5.11 -8.81
C GLY A 98 14.84 4.68 -8.10
N ALA A 99 15.26 5.39 -7.04
CA ALA A 99 16.41 4.99 -6.23
C ALA A 99 16.12 3.73 -5.38
N MET A 100 14.88 3.57 -4.92
CA MET A 100 14.48 2.42 -4.10
C MET A 100 14.12 1.17 -4.92
N PHE A 101 13.44 1.35 -6.06
CA PHE A 101 12.87 0.25 -6.85
C PHE A 101 13.44 0.15 -8.26
N GLY A 102 14.28 1.10 -8.68
CA GLY A 102 15.07 0.98 -9.89
C GLY A 102 16.33 0.15 -9.65
N ARG A 103 16.86 -0.37 -10.75
CA ARG A 103 18.18 -0.99 -10.82
C ARG A 103 19.27 0.08 -10.75
N ALA A 104 20.24 -0.11 -9.85
CA ALA A 104 21.42 0.74 -9.74
C ALA A 104 22.45 0.42 -10.85
N GLU A 105 23.37 1.35 -11.10
CA GLU A 105 24.40 1.18 -12.11
C GLU A 105 25.34 0.02 -11.75
N GLY A 106 25.49 -0.95 -12.67
CA GLY A 106 26.31 -2.14 -12.44
C GLY A 106 25.70 -3.20 -11.51
N GLU A 107 24.50 -2.98 -10.96
CA GLU A 107 23.83 -3.91 -10.04
C GLU A 107 23.40 -5.18 -10.78
N THR A 108 23.78 -6.34 -10.24
CA THR A 108 23.35 -7.65 -10.73
C THR A 108 21.87 -7.93 -10.39
N ASP A 109 21.25 -8.90 -11.07
CA ASP A 109 19.85 -9.29 -10.79
C ASP A 109 19.68 -9.79 -9.35
N GLU A 110 20.70 -10.45 -8.81
CA GLU A 110 20.71 -11.01 -7.46
C GLU A 110 20.83 -9.91 -6.40
N GLU A 111 21.71 -8.94 -6.61
CA GLU A 111 21.87 -7.77 -5.73
C GLU A 111 20.59 -6.93 -5.69
N TYR A 112 19.97 -6.68 -6.85
CA TYR A 112 18.69 -5.98 -6.95
C TYR A 112 17.61 -6.72 -6.14
N ARG A 113 17.50 -8.04 -6.33
CA ARG A 113 16.52 -8.86 -5.61
C ARG A 113 16.78 -8.84 -4.11
N ALA A 114 18.02 -8.98 -3.66
CA ALA A 114 18.37 -8.94 -2.24
C ALA A 114 17.93 -7.63 -1.57
N ARG A 115 17.98 -6.52 -2.31
CA ARG A 115 17.56 -5.19 -1.83
C ARG A 115 16.05 -4.99 -1.84
N VAL A 116 15.37 -5.42 -2.91
CA VAL A 116 13.95 -5.10 -3.14
C VAL A 116 13.01 -6.16 -2.56
N LEU A 117 13.39 -7.44 -2.54
CA LEU A 117 12.52 -8.52 -2.05
C LEU A 117 12.04 -8.31 -0.61
N PRO A 118 12.88 -7.90 0.36
CA PRO A 118 12.39 -7.64 1.73
C PRO A 118 11.31 -6.57 1.77
N LEU A 119 11.38 -5.55 0.90
CA LEU A 119 10.37 -4.48 0.82
C LEU A 119 9.05 -5.00 0.27
N ILE A 120 9.11 -5.83 -0.78
CA ILE A 120 7.94 -6.50 -1.36
C ILE A 120 7.27 -7.39 -0.30
N GLN A 121 8.05 -8.24 0.37
CA GLN A 121 7.54 -9.15 1.40
C GLN A 121 6.91 -8.39 2.56
N LEU A 122 7.56 -7.31 3.04
CA LEU A 122 7.03 -6.47 4.10
C LEU A 122 5.71 -5.80 3.69
N GLY A 123 5.64 -5.28 2.46
CA GLY A 123 4.44 -4.66 1.92
C GLY A 123 3.27 -5.63 1.76
N LEU A 124 3.55 -6.91 1.49
CA LEU A 124 2.56 -7.95 1.24
C LEU A 124 2.18 -8.78 2.48
N ALA A 125 2.96 -8.74 3.56
CA ALA A 125 2.75 -9.57 4.74
C ALA A 125 1.31 -9.44 5.31
N ARG A 126 0.89 -8.22 5.65
CA ARG A 126 -0.47 -7.96 6.18
C ARG A 126 -1.57 -8.22 5.15
N PRO A 127 -1.47 -7.77 3.89
CA PRO A 127 -2.45 -8.13 2.86
C PRO A 127 -2.62 -9.64 2.67
N ARG A 128 -1.54 -10.41 2.66
CA ARG A 128 -1.60 -11.88 2.52
C ARG A 128 -2.28 -12.53 3.72
N GLU A 129 -1.94 -12.12 4.93
CA GLU A 129 -2.59 -12.59 6.15
C GLU A 129 -4.11 -12.31 6.10
N ARG A 130 -4.49 -11.05 5.85
CA ARG A 130 -5.90 -10.63 5.77
C ARG A 130 -6.66 -11.41 4.70
N THR A 131 -6.10 -11.53 3.50
CA THR A 131 -6.78 -12.21 2.39
C THR A 131 -6.88 -13.72 2.62
N ALA A 132 -5.89 -14.35 3.28
CA ALA A 132 -5.97 -15.74 3.68
C ALA A 132 -7.04 -15.99 4.76
N GLU A 133 -7.17 -15.09 5.74
CA GLU A 133 -8.24 -15.16 6.74
C GLU A 133 -9.62 -14.98 6.10
N ASN A 134 -9.77 -13.95 5.26
CA ASN A 134 -11.01 -13.70 4.52
C ASN A 134 -11.40 -14.91 3.66
N ARG A 135 -10.43 -15.55 3.00
CA ARG A 135 -10.68 -16.78 2.23
C ARG A 135 -11.23 -17.89 3.12
N LYS A 136 -10.60 -18.17 4.26
CA LYS A 136 -11.05 -19.21 5.20
C LYS A 136 -12.48 -18.95 5.68
N ILE A 137 -12.80 -17.71 6.05
CA ILE A 137 -14.14 -17.31 6.50
C ILE A 137 -15.16 -17.47 5.38
N ALA A 138 -14.83 -17.03 4.16
CA ALA A 138 -15.70 -17.09 3.01
C ALA A 138 -15.96 -18.52 2.55
N GLU A 139 -14.92 -19.37 2.48
CA GLU A 139 -15.04 -20.79 2.15
C GLU A 139 -15.93 -21.52 3.15
N ALA A 140 -15.77 -21.25 4.45
CA ALA A 140 -16.63 -21.81 5.50
C ALA A 140 -18.10 -21.39 5.32
N LYS A 141 -18.36 -20.10 5.02
CA LYS A 141 -19.72 -19.57 4.82
C LYS A 141 -20.37 -20.12 3.54
N ALA A 142 -19.59 -20.25 2.47
CA ALA A 142 -20.03 -20.80 1.19
C ALA A 142 -20.03 -22.33 1.14
N LYS A 143 -19.59 -22.99 2.23
CA LYS A 143 -19.48 -24.46 2.33
C LYS A 143 -18.66 -25.04 1.17
N VAL A 144 -17.58 -24.35 0.81
CA VAL A 144 -16.64 -24.82 -0.22
C VAL A 144 -15.99 -26.10 0.29
N THR A 145 -16.04 -27.17 -0.51
CA THR A 145 -15.43 -28.44 -0.11
C THR A 145 -13.91 -28.38 -0.25
N PRO A 146 -13.15 -29.22 0.47
CA PRO A 146 -11.69 -29.28 0.31
C PRO A 146 -11.26 -29.56 -1.13
N GLU A 147 -12.03 -30.37 -1.87
CA GLU A 147 -11.79 -30.65 -3.29
C GLU A 147 -12.00 -29.41 -4.17
N GLN A 148 -13.03 -28.61 -3.89
CA GLN A 148 -13.26 -27.34 -4.60
C GLN A 148 -12.15 -26.34 -4.29
N SER A 149 -11.74 -26.22 -3.01
CA SER A 149 -10.66 -25.33 -2.59
C SER A 149 -9.33 -25.70 -3.27
N ALA A 150 -9.00 -26.99 -3.35
CA ALA A 150 -7.81 -27.47 -4.07
C ALA A 150 -7.88 -27.18 -5.59
N LYS A 151 -9.07 -27.27 -6.21
CA LYS A 151 -9.25 -26.90 -7.63
C LYS A 151 -9.09 -25.38 -7.84
N LEU A 152 -9.54 -24.56 -6.89
CA LEU A 152 -9.32 -23.12 -6.93
C LEU A 152 -7.83 -22.79 -6.85
N ASP A 153 -7.08 -23.45 -5.98
CA ASP A 153 -5.62 -23.27 -5.86
C ASP A 153 -4.92 -23.57 -7.19
N GLN A 154 -5.25 -24.69 -7.84
CA GLN A 154 -4.72 -25.04 -9.15
C GLN A 154 -5.08 -24.02 -10.24
N ALA A 155 -6.31 -23.50 -10.23
CA ALA A 155 -6.71 -22.43 -11.14
C ALA A 155 -5.91 -21.16 -10.91
N PHE A 156 -5.63 -20.82 -9.65
CA PHE A 156 -4.88 -19.62 -9.28
C PHE A 156 -3.40 -19.72 -9.65
N GLU A 157 -2.78 -20.89 -9.59
CA GLU A 157 -1.40 -21.06 -10.07
C GLU A 157 -1.23 -20.58 -11.52
N LYS A 158 -2.18 -20.92 -12.39
CA LYS A 158 -2.18 -20.43 -13.78
C LYS A 158 -2.36 -18.92 -13.84
N VAL A 159 -3.33 -18.38 -13.10
CA VAL A 159 -3.59 -16.93 -13.05
C VAL A 159 -2.34 -16.18 -12.57
N TYR A 160 -1.64 -16.70 -11.57
CA TYR A 160 -0.40 -16.12 -11.06
C TYR A 160 0.71 -16.13 -12.11
N SER A 161 0.85 -17.21 -12.88
CA SER A 161 1.79 -17.24 -14.00
C SER A 161 1.44 -16.17 -15.04
N ASP A 162 0.17 -16.11 -15.46
CA ASP A 162 -0.29 -15.16 -16.48
C ASP A 162 -0.07 -13.70 -16.02
N VAL A 163 -0.37 -13.39 -14.76
CA VAL A 163 -0.13 -12.06 -14.16
C VAL A 163 1.36 -11.74 -14.14
N LEU A 164 2.21 -12.67 -13.70
CA LEU A 164 3.65 -12.41 -13.63
C LEU A 164 4.26 -12.22 -15.01
N ASP A 165 3.92 -13.07 -15.97
CA ASP A 165 4.43 -12.98 -17.34
C ASP A 165 4.01 -11.65 -17.99
N TYR A 166 2.75 -11.26 -17.80
CA TYR A 166 2.25 -9.98 -18.27
C TYR A 166 2.94 -8.78 -17.59
N THR A 167 3.15 -8.86 -16.28
CA THR A 167 3.84 -7.81 -15.51
C THR A 167 5.30 -7.69 -15.91
N ASN A 168 6.02 -8.81 -16.04
CA ASN A 168 7.42 -8.83 -16.47
C ASN A 168 7.57 -8.22 -17.87
N LYS A 169 6.65 -8.56 -18.79
CA LYS A 169 6.61 -7.94 -20.12
C LYS A 169 6.42 -6.42 -20.02
N ALA A 170 5.47 -5.95 -19.22
CA ALA A 170 5.21 -4.52 -19.04
C ALA A 170 6.39 -3.77 -18.39
N VAL A 171 7.14 -4.42 -17.49
CA VAL A 171 8.38 -3.89 -16.89
C VAL A 171 9.49 -3.79 -17.95
N ILE A 172 9.70 -4.85 -18.74
CA ILE A 172 10.72 -4.89 -19.81
C ILE A 172 10.42 -3.85 -20.89
N ASP A 173 9.15 -3.73 -21.29
CA ASP A 173 8.69 -2.79 -22.31
C ASP A 173 8.69 -1.32 -21.82
N GLY A 174 9.01 -1.07 -20.53
CA GLY A 174 9.04 0.27 -19.93
C GLY A 174 7.66 0.87 -19.64
N GLN A 175 6.59 0.08 -19.77
CA GLN A 175 5.24 0.50 -19.38
C GLN A 175 5.13 0.68 -17.86
N LEU A 176 5.78 -0.22 -17.12
CA LEU A 176 5.94 -0.15 -15.65
C LEU A 176 7.39 0.17 -15.30
N SER A 177 7.74 1.45 -15.39
CA SER A 177 9.08 1.95 -15.06
C SER A 177 9.13 2.55 -13.65
N PRO A 178 10.15 2.24 -12.84
CA PRO A 178 10.39 2.95 -11.58
C PRO A 178 11.06 4.32 -11.79
N TYR A 179 11.61 4.59 -12.97
CA TYR A 179 12.40 5.79 -13.25
C TYR A 179 11.56 6.97 -13.72
N GLU A 180 10.38 6.70 -14.29
CA GLU A 180 9.51 7.72 -14.86
C GLU A 180 8.04 7.36 -14.69
N ARG A 181 7.20 8.40 -14.70
CA ARG A 181 5.75 8.22 -14.61
C ARG A 181 5.16 8.01 -16.01
N ASN A 182 5.01 6.75 -16.40
CA ASN A 182 4.29 6.39 -17.62
C ASN A 182 2.80 6.12 -17.34
N VAL A 183 2.00 7.19 -17.20
CA VAL A 183 0.56 7.05 -16.86
C VAL A 183 -0.21 6.26 -17.93
N ALA A 184 0.13 6.44 -19.21
CA ALA A 184 -0.49 5.69 -20.30
C ALA A 184 -0.17 4.20 -20.20
N GLY A 185 1.11 3.85 -20.02
CA GLY A 185 1.53 2.47 -19.81
C GLY A 185 0.91 1.82 -18.57
N TRP A 186 0.75 2.57 -17.49
CA TRP A 186 0.04 2.10 -16.29
C TRP A 186 -1.44 1.82 -16.55
N LEU A 187 -2.13 2.67 -17.32
CA LEU A 187 -3.53 2.46 -17.68
C LEU A 187 -3.71 1.26 -18.62
N ASP A 188 -2.81 1.10 -19.60
CA ASP A 188 -2.81 -0.04 -20.52
C ASP A 188 -2.57 -1.34 -19.76
N TYR A 189 -1.59 -1.34 -18.84
CA TYR A 189 -1.31 -2.47 -17.95
C TYR A 189 -2.52 -2.82 -17.07
N ALA A 190 -3.15 -1.82 -16.44
CA ALA A 190 -4.34 -2.04 -15.63
C ALA A 190 -5.52 -2.61 -16.45
N GLY A 191 -5.68 -2.16 -17.70
CA GLY A 191 -6.65 -2.70 -18.63
C GLY A 191 -6.40 -4.18 -18.94
N GLY A 192 -5.13 -4.56 -19.20
CA GLY A 192 -4.74 -5.94 -19.46
C GLY A 192 -4.92 -6.86 -18.25
N LEU A 193 -4.58 -6.39 -17.05
CA LEU A 193 -4.86 -7.12 -15.80
C LEU A 193 -6.35 -7.40 -15.61
N GLY A 194 -7.22 -6.46 -15.98
CA GLY A 194 -8.67 -6.65 -15.95
C GLY A 194 -9.13 -7.83 -16.79
N GLY A 195 -8.49 -8.07 -17.95
CA GLY A 195 -8.76 -9.25 -18.79
C GLY A 195 -8.38 -10.55 -18.09
N ILE A 196 -7.20 -10.61 -17.47
CA ILE A 196 -6.72 -11.79 -16.73
C ILE A 196 -7.64 -12.10 -15.53
N LEU A 197 -8.08 -11.08 -14.81
CA LEU A 197 -9.01 -11.23 -13.69
C LEU A 197 -10.39 -11.73 -14.14
N ASN A 198 -10.90 -11.23 -15.27
CA ASN A 198 -12.16 -11.72 -15.83
C ASN A 198 -12.06 -13.21 -16.24
N ASP A 199 -10.92 -13.63 -16.78
CA ASP A 199 -10.67 -15.04 -17.08
C ASP A 199 -10.56 -15.89 -15.80
N ALA A 200 -9.97 -15.35 -14.73
CA ALA A 200 -9.93 -15.98 -13.41
C ALA A 200 -11.34 -16.17 -12.83
N GLU A 201 -12.21 -15.15 -12.88
CA GLU A 201 -13.62 -15.27 -12.49
C GLU A 201 -14.34 -16.35 -13.30
N GLY A 202 -14.08 -16.43 -14.60
CA GLY A 202 -14.59 -17.50 -15.47
C GLY A 202 -14.11 -18.90 -15.07
N GLN A 203 -12.92 -19.05 -14.50
CA GLN A 203 -12.44 -20.33 -13.96
C GLN A 203 -13.07 -20.66 -12.61
N VAL A 204 -13.21 -19.68 -11.72
CA VAL A 204 -13.91 -19.83 -10.44
C VAL A 204 -15.36 -20.30 -10.68
N GLY A 205 -16.06 -19.71 -11.65
CA GLY A 205 -17.42 -20.10 -12.04
C GLY A 205 -17.57 -21.51 -12.61
N LYS A 206 -16.48 -22.19 -12.95
CA LYS A 206 -16.49 -23.62 -13.35
C LYS A 206 -16.32 -24.57 -12.16
N ILE A 207 -15.87 -24.06 -11.01
CA ILE A 207 -15.54 -24.84 -9.81
C ILE A 207 -16.61 -24.66 -8.74
N LEU A 208 -17.03 -23.41 -8.54
CA LEU A 208 -18.05 -23.02 -7.57
C LEU A 208 -19.35 -22.72 -8.30
N ASP A 209 -20.47 -23.09 -7.67
CA ASP A 209 -21.77 -22.65 -8.16
C ASP A 209 -22.03 -21.17 -7.83
N ALA A 210 -23.04 -20.59 -8.48
CA ALA A 210 -23.36 -19.18 -8.29
C ALA A 210 -23.77 -18.81 -6.85
N ALA A 211 -24.36 -19.75 -6.09
CA ALA A 211 -24.77 -19.52 -4.71
C ALA A 211 -23.54 -19.50 -3.78
N GLN A 212 -22.58 -20.38 -4.00
CA GLN A 212 -21.29 -20.39 -3.30
C GLN A 212 -20.52 -19.11 -3.58
N ILE A 213 -20.41 -18.70 -4.85
CA ILE A 213 -19.76 -17.44 -5.25
C ILE A 213 -20.41 -16.25 -4.54
N LYS A 214 -21.74 -16.16 -4.58
CA LYS A 214 -22.48 -15.09 -3.89
C LYS A 214 -22.21 -15.12 -2.37
N ALA A 215 -22.22 -16.30 -1.75
CA ALA A 215 -21.97 -16.44 -0.32
C ALA A 215 -20.56 -16.00 0.07
N MET A 216 -19.56 -16.19 -0.79
CA MET A 216 -18.21 -15.68 -0.59
C MET A 216 -18.17 -14.15 -0.66
N TYR A 217 -18.80 -13.52 -1.67
CA TYR A 217 -18.90 -12.06 -1.74
C TYR A 217 -19.68 -11.47 -0.56
N ASP A 218 -20.77 -12.10 -0.13
CA ASP A 218 -21.53 -11.72 1.07
C ASP A 218 -20.71 -11.88 2.36
N ALA A 219 -19.57 -12.59 2.33
CA ALA A 219 -18.60 -12.68 3.41
C ALA A 219 -17.54 -11.57 3.36
N GLY A 220 -17.56 -10.72 2.32
CA GLY A 220 -16.54 -9.70 2.06
C GLY A 220 -15.31 -10.23 1.36
N PHE A 221 -15.38 -11.40 0.71
CA PHE A 221 -14.25 -11.95 -0.02
C PHE A 221 -14.21 -11.46 -1.46
N GLU A 222 -13.09 -10.87 -1.85
CA GLU A 222 -12.86 -10.29 -3.17
C GLU A 222 -11.72 -11.04 -3.89
N TRP A 223 -12.03 -11.67 -5.03
CA TRP A 223 -11.05 -12.45 -5.80
C TRP A 223 -9.87 -11.60 -6.26
N GLY A 224 -10.12 -10.38 -6.73
CA GLY A 224 -9.06 -9.48 -7.17
C GLY A 224 -8.09 -9.10 -6.05
N GLU A 225 -8.60 -8.89 -4.83
CA GLU A 225 -7.74 -8.61 -3.67
C GLU A 225 -6.93 -9.84 -3.28
N TYR A 226 -7.58 -11.02 -3.22
CA TYR A 226 -6.92 -12.27 -2.90
C TYR A 226 -5.81 -12.59 -3.90
N LEU A 227 -6.12 -12.55 -5.20
CA LEU A 227 -5.18 -12.83 -6.28
C LEU A 227 -4.05 -11.80 -6.30
N GLY A 228 -4.38 -10.52 -6.15
CA GLY A 228 -3.40 -9.43 -6.12
C GLY A 228 -2.45 -9.51 -4.94
N ALA A 229 -2.90 -9.92 -3.75
CA ALA A 229 -2.00 -10.05 -2.59
C ALA A 229 -1.15 -11.33 -2.63
N ASN A 230 -1.72 -12.43 -3.13
CA ASN A 230 -1.08 -13.76 -3.07
C ASN A 230 -0.31 -14.13 -4.34
N ALA A 231 -0.35 -13.32 -5.38
CA ALA A 231 0.56 -13.51 -6.52
C ALA A 231 2.03 -13.52 -6.04
N PRO A 232 2.89 -14.36 -6.65
CA PRO A 232 4.28 -14.52 -6.23
C PRO A 232 5.16 -13.41 -6.80
N TRP A 233 4.88 -12.16 -6.39
CA TRP A 233 5.58 -10.94 -6.83
C TRP A 233 7.09 -10.99 -6.60
N GLU A 234 7.56 -11.85 -5.70
CA GLU A 234 8.98 -12.14 -5.48
C GLU A 234 9.68 -12.73 -6.72
N LYS A 235 8.91 -13.28 -7.66
CA LYS A 235 9.43 -13.84 -8.92
C LYS A 235 9.51 -12.81 -10.06
N LEU A 236 9.14 -11.55 -9.82
CA LEU A 236 9.25 -10.51 -10.83
C LEU A 236 10.70 -10.34 -11.31
N THR A 237 10.85 -10.04 -12.60
CA THR A 237 12.14 -9.71 -13.18
C THR A 237 12.54 -8.29 -12.78
N PRO A 238 13.83 -8.04 -12.49
CA PRO A 238 14.32 -6.69 -12.28
C PRO A 238 14.00 -5.77 -13.47
N PRO A 239 13.71 -4.48 -13.23
CA PRO A 239 13.58 -3.52 -14.31
C PRO A 239 14.92 -3.36 -15.06
N PRO A 240 14.88 -3.00 -16.36
CA PRO A 240 16.10 -2.68 -17.10
C PRO A 240 16.83 -1.49 -16.43
N PRO A 241 18.17 -1.36 -16.59
CA PRO A 241 18.90 -0.20 -16.08
C PRO A 241 18.34 1.11 -16.61
N LYS A 242 18.49 2.19 -15.84
CA LYS A 242 18.17 3.54 -16.28
C LYS A 242 19.02 3.90 -17.52
N LYS A 243 18.37 4.38 -18.58
CA LYS A 243 19.04 4.88 -19.79
C LYS A 243 19.65 6.26 -19.59
#